data_AF-A0A6M1XUA3-F1
#
_entry.id   AF-A0A6M1XUA3-F1
#
_cell.length_a   1.000
_cell.length_b   1.000
_cell.length_c   1.000
_cell.angle_alpha   90.00
_cell.angle_beta   90.00
_cell.angle_gamma   90.00
#
_symmetry.space_group_name_H-M   'P 1'
#
loop_
_entity.id
_entity.type
_entity.pdbx_description
1 polymer ?
#
loop_
_entity_poly.entity_id
_entity_poly.type
_entity_poly.pdbx_seq_one_letter_code
_entity_poly.pdbx_strand_id
1 'polypeptide(L)'
;MTQITEKELKKKYLDLLSQNFDTPEKLATEIINLESILELPKGTEHFVSDLHGEYEAFQHVLRNGSGNVRAKINDIFKERLSTKELNDLTALVYYPEDKLKLIKSDFQSCGQLNVWYITTIEHLIELIKYCSSKYTRSKLRKALPKQYVYIIEELLYK
;
A
#
# COMPACT_ATOMS: atom_id res chain seq x y z
N MET A 1 43.51 17.85 -11.85
CA MET A 1 42.41 17.21 -11.07
C MET A 1 43.05 16.22 -10.14
N THR A 2 43.03 16.47 -8.84
CA THR A 2 43.60 15.57 -7.83
C THR A 2 42.73 14.31 -7.76
N GLN A 3 43.29 13.16 -8.11
CA GLN A 3 42.60 11.88 -7.96
C GLN A 3 42.45 11.61 -6.47
N ILE A 4 41.22 11.69 -5.96
CA ILE A 4 40.89 11.32 -4.58
C ILE A 4 41.20 9.83 -4.45
N THR A 5 42.06 9.48 -3.50
CA THR A 5 42.39 8.08 -3.25
C THR A 5 41.21 7.37 -2.58
N GLU A 6 41.04 6.08 -2.84
CA GLU A 6 39.97 5.25 -2.24
C GLU A 6 39.96 5.34 -0.70
N LYS A 7 41.15 5.45 -0.11
CA LYS A 7 41.35 5.62 1.34
C LYS A 7 40.81 6.95 1.86
N GLU A 8 41.04 8.05 1.14
CA GLU A 8 40.49 9.37 1.48
C GLU A 8 38.97 9.39 1.33
N LEU A 9 38.44 8.72 0.30
CA LEU A 9 37.00 8.61 0.08
C LEU A 9 36.33 7.80 1.22
N LYS A 10 36.92 6.66 1.59
CA LYS A 10 36.46 5.84 2.73
C LYS A 10 36.45 6.64 4.04
N LYS A 11 37.50 7.41 4.31
CA LYS A 11 37.56 8.28 5.49
C LYS A 11 36.43 9.31 5.48
N LYS A 12 36.21 10.00 4.36
CA LYS A 12 35.10 10.95 4.23
C LYS A 12 33.74 10.30 4.50
N TYR A 13 33.49 9.10 3.99
CA TYR A 13 32.24 8.38 4.27
C TYR A 13 32.09 8.00 5.74
N LEU A 14 33.15 7.53 6.40
CA LEU A 14 33.12 7.23 7.83
C LEU A 14 32.89 8.49 8.67
N ASP A 15 33.53 9.61 8.32
CA ASP A 15 33.32 10.90 8.97
C ASP A 15 31.85 11.35 8.81
N LEU A 16 31.25 11.22 7.62
CA LEU A 16 29.83 11.51 7.38
C LEU A 16 28.88 10.58 8.15
N LEU A 17 29.21 9.29 8.27
CA LEU A 17 28.41 8.34 9.05
C LEU A 17 28.45 8.69 10.54
N SER A 18 29.62 9.09 11.06
CA SER A 18 29.77 9.50 12.47
C SER A 18 28.97 10.76 12.82
N GLN A 19 28.65 11.62 11.84
CA GLN A 19 27.75 12.78 12.03
C GLN A 19 26.28 12.38 12.21
N ASN A 20 25.87 11.21 11.68
CA ASN A 20 24.49 10.73 11.76
C ASN A 20 24.29 9.66 12.86
N PHE A 21 25.36 8.95 13.23
CA PHE A 21 25.34 7.85 14.19
C PHE A 21 26.46 8.00 15.22
N ASP A 22 26.12 8.51 16.41
CA ASP A 22 27.11 8.77 17.47
C ASP A 22 27.56 7.51 18.21
N THR A 23 26.87 6.38 18.03
CA THR A 23 27.21 5.12 18.70
C THR A 23 27.16 3.93 17.72
N PRO A 24 28.01 2.91 17.93
CA PRO A 24 27.98 1.68 17.13
C PRO A 24 26.60 1.01 17.14
N GLU A 25 25.87 1.09 18.25
CA GLU A 25 24.54 0.48 18.41
C GLU A 25 23.50 1.17 17.52
N LYS A 26 23.53 2.50 17.41
CA LYS A 26 22.65 3.25 16.49
C LYS A 26 22.92 2.85 15.04
N LEU A 27 24.19 2.74 14.67
CA LEU A 27 24.59 2.31 13.32
C LEU A 27 24.14 0.87 13.02
N ALA A 28 24.38 -0.05 13.95
CA ALA A 28 23.97 -1.45 13.81
C ALA A 28 22.44 -1.57 13.70
N THR A 29 21.69 -0.78 14.49
CA THR A 29 20.22 -0.74 14.43
C THR A 29 19.74 -0.29 13.05
N GLU A 30 20.36 0.75 12.47
CA GLU A 30 19.96 1.23 11.15
C GLU A 30 20.35 0.25 10.03
N ILE A 31 21.50 -0.42 10.13
CA ILE A 31 21.86 -1.49 9.18
C ILE A 31 20.79 -2.60 9.21
N ILE A 32 20.44 -3.10 10.40
CA ILE A 32 19.41 -4.13 10.56
C ILE A 32 18.06 -3.65 9.99
N ASN A 33 17.68 -2.40 10.26
CA ASN A 33 16.44 -1.81 9.74
C ASN A 33 16.43 -1.76 8.19
N LEU A 34 17.53 -1.30 7.58
CA LEU A 34 17.65 -1.22 6.11
C LEU A 34 17.70 -2.62 5.47
N GLU A 35 18.43 -3.56 6.04
CA GLU A 35 18.45 -4.96 5.59
C GLU A 35 17.06 -5.58 5.66
N SER A 36 16.35 -5.38 6.78
CA SER A 36 14.97 -5.85 6.94
C SER A 36 14.01 -5.25 5.90
N ILE A 37 14.21 -3.98 5.52
CA ILE A 37 13.42 -3.32 4.47
C ILE A 37 13.73 -3.91 3.09
N LEU A 38 14.99 -4.28 2.81
CA LEU A 38 15.41 -4.87 1.54
C LEU A 38 14.89 -6.30 1.35
N GLU A 39 14.68 -7.04 2.45
CA GLU A 39 14.07 -8.38 2.42
C GLU A 39 12.56 -8.37 2.14
N LEU A 40 11.90 -7.20 2.24
CA LEU A 40 10.48 -7.11 1.95
C LEU A 40 10.18 -7.32 0.46
N PRO A 41 9.03 -7.93 0.12
CA PRO A 41 8.62 -8.10 -1.27
C PRO A 41 8.56 -6.76 -2.00
N LYS A 42 9.09 -6.70 -3.22
CA LYS A 42 9.01 -5.50 -4.06
C LYS A 42 7.56 -5.10 -4.32
N GLY A 43 7.36 -3.79 -4.46
CA GLY A 43 6.09 -3.20 -4.87
C GLY A 43 5.77 -3.46 -6.34
N THR A 44 4.60 -3.03 -6.79
CA THR A 44 4.29 -2.94 -8.22
C THR A 44 5.05 -1.75 -8.80
N GLU A 45 5.84 -1.97 -9.85
CA GLU A 45 6.55 -0.94 -10.59
C GLU A 45 5.85 -0.70 -11.92
N HIS A 46 5.53 0.56 -12.23
CA HIS A 46 4.89 0.96 -13.48
C HIS A 46 5.93 1.63 -14.39
N PHE A 47 6.13 1.09 -15.58
CA PHE A 47 6.91 1.71 -16.66
C PHE A 47 5.93 2.19 -17.73
N VAL A 48 5.83 3.50 -17.92
CA VAL A 48 4.85 4.11 -18.84
C VAL A 48 5.57 5.11 -19.71
N SER A 49 5.56 4.91 -21.04
CA SER A 49 6.29 5.73 -22.02
C SER A 49 5.40 6.73 -22.78
N ASP A 50 4.08 6.51 -22.83
CA ASP A 50 3.17 7.22 -23.73
C ASP A 50 2.02 7.89 -22.96
N LEU A 51 2.34 8.98 -22.26
CA LEU A 51 1.45 9.70 -21.34
C LEU A 51 0.68 10.87 -21.99
N HIS A 52 0.46 10.84 -23.30
CA HIS A 52 -0.21 11.93 -24.02
C HIS A 52 -1.66 11.56 -24.37
N GLY A 53 -2.63 12.32 -23.84
CA GLY A 53 -4.06 12.20 -24.18
C GLY A 53 -4.84 11.12 -23.41
N GLU A 54 -4.16 10.12 -22.84
CA GLU A 54 -4.79 8.93 -22.24
C GLU A 54 -4.92 9.01 -20.70
N TYR A 55 -5.48 10.10 -20.19
CA TYR A 55 -5.60 10.32 -18.73
C TYR A 55 -6.41 9.22 -18.03
N GLU A 56 -7.57 8.86 -18.58
CA GLU A 56 -8.47 7.87 -17.95
C GLU A 56 -7.88 6.47 -17.92
N ALA A 57 -7.26 6.03 -19.04
CA ALA A 57 -6.60 4.75 -19.12
C ALA A 57 -5.43 4.66 -18.12
N PHE A 58 -4.63 5.73 -17.99
CA PHE A 58 -3.55 5.79 -17.02
C PHE A 58 -4.07 5.74 -15.57
N GLN A 59 -5.10 6.53 -15.25
CA GLN A 59 -5.76 6.49 -13.94
C GLN A 59 -6.29 5.09 -13.63
N HIS A 60 -6.86 4.40 -14.62
CA HIS A 60 -7.34 3.03 -14.47
C HIS A 60 -6.19 2.06 -14.14
N VAL A 61 -5.06 2.16 -14.85
CA VAL A 61 -3.86 1.33 -14.60
C VAL A 61 -3.32 1.54 -13.18
N LEU A 62 -3.28 2.79 -12.70
CA LEU A 62 -2.87 3.08 -11.33
C LEU A 62 -3.85 2.52 -10.30
N ARG A 63 -5.16 2.70 -10.51
CA ARG A 63 -6.22 2.21 -9.60
C ARG A 63 -6.27 0.69 -9.54
N ASN A 64 -6.10 0.02 -10.68
CA ASN A 64 -6.11 -1.43 -10.75
C ASN A 64 -4.77 -2.09 -10.34
N GLY A 65 -3.72 -1.29 -10.20
CA GLY A 65 -2.37 -1.72 -9.84
C GLY A 65 -1.78 -2.69 -10.87
N SER A 66 -1.99 -2.43 -12.16
CA SER A 66 -1.71 -3.37 -13.26
C SER A 66 -2.38 -4.75 -13.06
N GLY A 67 -3.61 -4.75 -12.56
CA GLY A 67 -4.38 -5.97 -12.25
C GLY A 67 -4.01 -6.66 -10.93
N ASN A 68 -2.94 -6.23 -10.25
CA ASN A 68 -2.50 -6.81 -8.97
C ASN A 68 -3.59 -6.74 -7.89
N VAL A 69 -4.38 -5.66 -7.87
CA VAL A 69 -5.46 -5.53 -6.88
C VAL A 69 -6.51 -6.62 -7.04
N ARG A 70 -6.90 -6.95 -8.29
CA ARG A 70 -7.87 -8.01 -8.55
C ARG A 70 -7.31 -9.38 -8.21
N ALA A 71 -6.04 -9.62 -8.48
CA ALA A 71 -5.36 -10.85 -8.07
C ALA A 71 -5.44 -11.03 -6.54
N LYS A 72 -5.12 -9.99 -5.77
CA LYS A 72 -5.19 -10.04 -4.29
C LYS A 72 -6.60 -10.27 -3.76
N ILE A 73 -7.61 -9.63 -4.36
CA ILE A 73 -9.01 -9.87 -3.99
C ILE A 73 -9.38 -11.33 -4.26
N ASN A 74 -8.98 -11.89 -5.41
CA ASN A 74 -9.20 -13.31 -5.71
C ASN A 74 -8.48 -14.24 -4.73
N ASP A 75 -7.21 -13.95 -4.39
CA ASP A 75 -6.43 -14.76 -3.46
C ASP A 75 -7.11 -14.92 -2.09
N ILE A 76 -7.80 -13.86 -1.63
CA ILE A 76 -8.46 -13.81 -0.32
C ILE A 76 -9.90 -14.35 -0.38
N PHE A 77 -10.65 -14.04 -1.43
CA PHE A 77 -12.12 -14.17 -1.42
C PHE A 77 -12.69 -15.16 -2.43
N LYS A 78 -11.91 -15.75 -3.35
CA LYS A 78 -12.44 -16.61 -4.43
C LYS A 78 -13.29 -17.79 -3.97
N GLU A 79 -13.07 -18.30 -2.76
CA GLU A 79 -13.79 -19.43 -2.19
C GLU A 79 -15.02 -19.02 -1.36
N ARG A 80 -15.13 -17.72 -1.01
CA ARG A 80 -16.17 -17.17 -0.13
C ARG A 80 -17.17 -16.29 -0.87
N LEU A 81 -16.75 -15.63 -1.93
CA LEU A 81 -17.55 -14.69 -2.70
C LEU A 81 -17.82 -15.21 -4.10
N SER A 82 -19.03 -14.96 -4.59
CA SER A 82 -19.38 -15.21 -5.98
C SER A 82 -18.59 -14.30 -6.94
N THR A 83 -18.53 -14.68 -8.22
CA THR A 83 -17.89 -13.86 -9.26
C THR A 83 -18.46 -12.45 -9.33
N LYS A 84 -19.77 -12.29 -9.08
CA LYS A 84 -20.42 -10.98 -9.04
C LYS A 84 -19.89 -10.14 -7.87
N GLU A 85 -19.88 -10.70 -6.67
CA GLU A 85 -19.38 -10.02 -5.47
C GLU A 85 -17.90 -9.66 -5.57
N LEU A 86 -17.07 -10.53 -6.14
CA LEU A 86 -15.65 -10.25 -6.42
C LEU A 86 -15.49 -9.06 -7.37
N ASN A 87 -16.28 -9.02 -8.44
CA ASN A 87 -16.25 -7.92 -9.40
C ASN A 87 -16.77 -6.61 -8.76
N ASP A 88 -17.80 -6.68 -7.92
CA ASP A 88 -18.35 -5.54 -7.21
C ASP A 88 -17.34 -4.97 -6.20
N LEU A 89 -16.68 -5.82 -5.41
CA LEU A 89 -15.61 -5.42 -4.49
C LEU A 89 -14.42 -4.83 -5.23
N THR A 90 -14.02 -5.44 -6.35
CA THR A 90 -12.92 -4.92 -7.20
C THR A 90 -13.26 -3.52 -7.75
N ALA A 91 -14.47 -3.35 -8.29
CA ALA A 91 -14.93 -2.06 -8.80
C ALA A 91 -15.01 -0.99 -7.69
N LEU A 92 -15.42 -1.37 -6.49
CA LEU A 92 -15.46 -0.48 -5.33
C LEU A 92 -14.07 -0.01 -4.93
N VAL A 93 -13.07 -0.88 -4.95
CA VAL A 93 -11.68 -0.48 -4.64
C VAL A 93 -11.11 0.45 -5.72
N TYR A 94 -11.48 0.26 -6.99
CA TYR A 94 -10.98 1.10 -8.10
C TYR A 94 -11.66 2.47 -8.17
N TYR A 95 -12.97 2.50 -7.93
CA TYR A 95 -13.81 3.68 -8.12
C TYR A 95 -14.79 3.81 -6.93
N PRO A 96 -14.28 4.09 -5.72
CA PRO A 96 -15.10 4.03 -4.51
C PRO A 96 -16.27 5.01 -4.55
N GLU A 97 -16.05 6.24 -4.99
CA GLU A 97 -17.11 7.26 -5.03
C GLU A 97 -18.21 6.92 -6.04
N ASP A 98 -17.84 6.52 -7.25
CA ASP A 98 -18.81 6.22 -8.32
C ASP A 98 -19.56 4.92 -8.02
N LYS A 99 -18.85 3.89 -7.57
CA LYS A 99 -19.46 2.61 -7.22
C LYS A 99 -20.39 2.76 -6.00
N LEU A 100 -20.02 3.56 -5.00
CA LEU A 100 -20.89 3.83 -3.85
C LEU A 100 -22.20 4.52 -4.24
N LYS A 101 -22.19 5.44 -5.22
CA LYS A 101 -23.42 6.09 -5.70
C LYS A 101 -24.39 5.06 -6.29
N LEU A 102 -23.89 4.16 -7.14
CA LEU A 102 -24.69 3.10 -7.77
C LEU A 102 -25.25 2.12 -6.72
N ILE A 103 -24.41 1.71 -5.77
CA ILE A 103 -24.83 0.78 -4.71
C ILE A 103 -25.93 1.42 -3.86
N LYS A 104 -25.78 2.70 -3.48
CA LYS A 104 -26.81 3.41 -2.71
C LYS A 104 -28.14 3.51 -3.44
N SER A 105 -28.14 3.66 -4.78
CA SER A 105 -29.38 3.70 -5.55
C SER A 105 -30.08 2.34 -5.68
N ASP A 106 -29.34 1.23 -5.54
CA ASP A 106 -29.88 -0.13 -5.67
C ASP A 106 -30.60 -0.61 -4.40
N PHE A 107 -30.34 0.00 -3.24
CA PHE A 107 -30.97 -0.37 -1.97
C PHE A 107 -32.24 0.43 -1.69
N GLN A 108 -33.31 -0.27 -1.32
CA GLN A 108 -34.61 0.36 -1.01
C GLN A 108 -34.78 0.75 0.46
N SER A 109 -33.94 0.23 1.36
CA SER A 109 -34.02 0.48 2.80
C SER A 109 -32.66 0.84 3.38
N CYS A 110 -32.64 1.84 4.28
CA CYS A 110 -31.45 2.21 5.05
C CYS A 110 -30.89 1.04 5.87
N GLY A 111 -31.76 0.13 6.35
CA GLY A 111 -31.33 -1.03 7.13
C GLY A 111 -30.50 -2.01 6.31
N GLN A 112 -30.94 -2.32 5.08
CA GLN A 112 -30.20 -3.21 4.18
C GLN A 112 -28.86 -2.61 3.74
N LEU A 113 -28.85 -1.30 3.48
CA LEU A 113 -27.63 -0.58 3.14
C LEU A 113 -26.61 -0.60 4.29
N ASN A 114 -27.06 -0.48 5.54
CA ASN A 114 -26.18 -0.58 6.71
C ASN A 114 -25.55 -1.97 6.87
N VAL A 115 -26.32 -3.04 6.64
CA VAL A 115 -25.78 -4.40 6.63
C VAL A 115 -24.70 -4.54 5.55
N TRP A 116 -24.96 -4.02 4.35
CA TRP A 116 -23.99 -4.03 3.27
C TRP A 116 -22.70 -3.27 3.63
N TYR A 117 -22.81 -2.11 4.29
CA TYR A 117 -21.62 -1.38 4.76
C TYR A 117 -20.78 -2.18 5.74
N ILE A 118 -21.41 -2.83 6.72
CA ILE A 118 -20.70 -3.63 7.73
C ILE A 118 -19.89 -4.74 7.04
N THR A 119 -20.56 -5.55 6.22
CA THR A 119 -19.90 -6.65 5.49
C THR A 119 -18.81 -6.15 4.55
N THR A 120 -19.03 -5.03 3.86
CA THR A 120 -18.04 -4.46 2.95
C THR A 120 -16.82 -3.92 3.69
N ILE A 121 -17.02 -3.25 4.83
CA ILE A 121 -15.92 -2.76 5.67
C ILE A 121 -15.10 -3.93 6.20
N GLU A 122 -15.73 -5.03 6.62
CA GLU A 122 -15.03 -6.25 7.04
C GLU A 122 -14.15 -6.82 5.91
N HIS A 123 -14.67 -6.93 4.69
CA HIS A 123 -13.88 -7.36 3.53
C HIS A 123 -12.72 -6.39 3.22
N LEU A 124 -12.94 -5.08 3.33
CA LEU A 124 -11.89 -4.08 3.12
C LEU A 124 -10.80 -4.15 4.21
N ILE A 125 -11.16 -4.42 5.46
CA ILE A 125 -10.21 -4.64 6.57
C ILE A 125 -9.36 -5.88 6.29
N GLU A 126 -9.96 -6.98 5.84
CA GLU A 126 -9.22 -8.19 5.50
C GLU A 126 -8.28 -7.97 4.31
N LEU A 127 -8.75 -7.27 3.27
CA LEU A 127 -7.95 -6.91 2.11
C LEU A 127 -6.76 -6.02 2.48
N ILE A 128 -6.95 -4.99 3.31
CA ILE A 128 -5.87 -4.08 3.70
C ILE A 128 -4.86 -4.79 4.61
N LYS A 129 -5.30 -5.71 5.51
CA LYS A 129 -4.39 -6.56 6.28
C LYS A 129 -3.48 -7.37 5.37
N TYR A 130 -4.06 -8.08 4.41
CA TYR A 130 -3.30 -8.87 3.43
C TYR A 130 -2.34 -8.01 2.61
N CYS A 131 -2.80 -6.87 2.11
CA CYS A 131 -1.97 -5.94 1.32
C CYS A 131 -0.86 -5.27 2.14
N SER A 132 -1.09 -5.02 3.43
CA SER A 132 -0.15 -4.34 4.32
C SER A 132 1.02 -5.23 4.77
N SER A 133 0.85 -6.56 4.73
CA SER A 133 1.84 -7.54 5.23
C SER A 133 3.23 -7.40 4.60
N LYS A 134 3.32 -6.87 3.38
CA LYS A 134 4.59 -6.66 2.65
C LYS A 134 5.28 -5.32 2.95
N TYR A 135 4.76 -4.52 3.88
CA TYR A 135 5.29 -3.21 4.20
C TYR A 135 5.56 -3.06 5.70
N THR A 136 6.61 -2.31 6.05
CA THR A 136 6.85 -1.94 7.45
C THR A 136 5.74 -1.04 7.99
N ARG A 137 5.52 -1.08 9.31
CA ARG A 137 4.58 -0.17 10.00
C ARG A 137 4.88 1.30 9.70
N SER A 138 6.17 1.67 9.68
CA SER A 138 6.60 3.04 9.37
C SER A 138 6.22 3.46 7.95
N LYS A 139 6.40 2.59 6.95
CA LYS A 139 6.01 2.88 5.56
C LYS A 139 4.49 3.04 5.43
N LEU A 140 3.73 2.16 6.06
CA LEU A 140 2.28 2.22 6.04
C LEU A 140 1.74 3.48 6.71
N ARG A 141 2.23 3.80 7.91
CA ARG A 141 1.85 5.00 8.67
C ARG A 141 2.02 6.29 7.87
N LYS A 142 3.10 6.39 7.09
CA LYS A 142 3.38 7.55 6.21
C LYS A 142 2.41 7.65 5.03
N ALA A 143 1.78 6.55 4.61
CA ALA A 143 0.82 6.52 3.49
C ALA A 143 -0.63 6.79 3.92
N LEU A 144 -0.95 6.64 5.21
CA LEU A 144 -2.30 6.83 5.72
C LEU A 144 -2.63 8.32 5.93
N PRO A 145 -3.90 8.74 5.70
CA PRO A 145 -4.32 10.09 6.04
C PRO A 145 -4.19 10.34 7.55
N LYS A 146 -3.61 11.48 7.94
CA LYS A 146 -3.25 11.79 9.35
C LYS A 146 -4.40 11.57 10.34
N GLN A 147 -5.62 11.94 9.96
CA GLN A 147 -6.81 11.81 10.79
C GLN A 147 -7.27 10.36 11.05
N TYR A 148 -6.82 9.39 10.24
CA TYR A 148 -7.23 7.99 10.32
C TYR A 148 -6.10 7.03 10.72
N VAL A 149 -4.88 7.54 10.94
CA VAL A 149 -3.72 6.70 11.28
C VAL A 149 -4.02 5.79 12.46
N TYR A 150 -4.47 6.36 13.58
CA TYR A 150 -4.72 5.61 14.81
C TYR A 150 -5.72 4.47 14.59
N ILE A 151 -6.91 4.77 14.05
CA ILE A 151 -7.97 3.76 13.90
C ILE A 151 -7.59 2.67 12.89
N ILE A 152 -6.91 3.01 11.79
CA ILE A 152 -6.51 2.03 10.78
C ILE A 152 -5.40 1.11 11.35
N GLU A 153 -4.46 1.64 12.13
CA GLU A 153 -3.44 0.81 12.79
C GLU A 153 -4.03 -0.18 13.79
N GLU A 154 -5.00 0.26 14.60
CA GLU A 154 -5.75 -0.63 15.51
C GLU A 154 -6.49 -1.73 14.75
N LEU A 155 -7.03 -1.43 13.57
CA LEU A 155 -7.68 -2.43 12.72
C LEU A 155 -6.69 -3.42 12.13
N LEU A 156 -5.47 -2.98 11.79
CA LEU A 156 -4.44 -3.79 11.15
C LEU A 156 -3.69 -4.70 12.12
N TYR A 157 -3.41 -4.24 13.33
CA TYR A 157 -2.49 -4.90 14.28
C TYR A 157 -3.18 -5.53 15.50
N LYS A 158 -4.51 -5.65 15.46
CA LYS A 158 -5.27 -6.49 16.40
C LYS A 158 -4.86 -7.96 16.31
#